data_AF-A0A7X8MVD8-F1
#
_entry.id   AF-A0A7X8MVD8-F1
#
_cell.length_a   1.000
_cell.length_b   1.000
_cell.length_c   1.000
_cell.angle_alpha   90.00
_cell.angle_beta   90.00
_cell.angle_gamma   90.00
#
_symmetry.space_group_name_H-M   'P 1'
#
loop_
_entity.id
_entity.type
_entity.pdbx_description
1 polymer ?
#
loop_
_entity_poly.entity_id
_entity_poly.type
_entity_poly.pdbx_seq_one_letter_code
_entity_poly.pdbx_strand_id
1 'polypeptide(L)'
;IDVELLRDIKENRRERINCYAEEATGVTFHTDGSIWDLEADVALPCATQNELNGDHARTLADNGVRFVSEGANMPSTPEAIEVFRERGIHFAPGKAANAGGVATSALEMQQNASRDSWSFEYTDQRLHKIMSKIFRTMSRTAEEYGREGDYVTGANIAGFKKTADAMLAQGVI
;
A
#
# COMPACT_ATOMS: atom_id res chain seq x y z
N ILE A 1 7.50 0.53 -18.47
CA ILE A 1 7.32 -0.91 -18.16
C ILE A 1 6.20 -1.43 -19.05
N ASP A 2 6.52 -2.35 -19.96
CA ASP A 2 5.54 -3.19 -20.65
C ASP A 2 4.95 -4.21 -19.65
N VAL A 3 3.66 -4.08 -19.34
CA VAL A 3 2.96 -4.92 -18.35
C VAL A 3 2.55 -6.26 -18.95
N GLU A 4 2.27 -6.35 -20.24
CA GLU A 4 1.84 -7.60 -20.88
C GLU A 4 3.00 -8.59 -20.94
N LEU A 5 4.19 -8.10 -21.34
CA LEU A 5 5.42 -8.90 -21.32
C LEU A 5 5.78 -9.34 -19.90
N LEU A 6 5.72 -8.43 -18.92
CA LEU A 6 6.01 -8.77 -17.53
C LEU A 6 5.07 -9.85 -16.99
N ARG A 7 3.77 -9.74 -17.32
CA ARG A 7 2.76 -10.72 -16.91
C ARG A 7 3.03 -12.08 -17.54
N ASP A 8 3.34 -12.15 -18.83
CA ASP A 8 3.68 -13.42 -19.47
C ASP A 8 4.89 -14.10 -18.82
N ILE A 9 5.96 -13.35 -18.61
CA ILE A 9 7.19 -13.85 -17.97
C ILE A 9 6.90 -14.35 -16.54
N LYS A 10 6.09 -13.61 -15.75
CA LYS A 10 5.88 -13.92 -14.33
C LYS A 10 4.76 -14.91 -14.04
N GLU A 11 3.65 -14.86 -14.77
CA GLU A 11 2.47 -15.65 -14.49
C GLU A 11 2.41 -16.93 -15.34
N ASN A 12 2.75 -16.82 -16.63
CA ASN A 12 2.69 -17.95 -17.57
C ASN A 12 4.00 -18.76 -17.59
N ARG A 13 5.12 -18.11 -17.89
CA ARG A 13 6.45 -18.75 -17.98
C ARG A 13 7.08 -19.00 -16.62
N ARG A 14 6.72 -18.19 -15.62
CA ARG A 14 7.21 -18.24 -14.23
C ARG A 14 8.71 -18.07 -14.10
N GLU A 15 9.25 -17.17 -14.90
CA GLU A 15 10.69 -16.94 -15.03
C GLU A 15 11.20 -15.82 -14.10
N ARG A 16 12.53 -15.69 -14.06
CA ARG A 16 13.23 -14.66 -13.30
C ARG A 16 13.07 -13.30 -13.99
N ILE A 17 13.27 -12.22 -13.23
CA ILE A 17 13.02 -10.86 -13.75
C ILE A 17 14.08 -10.42 -14.77
N ASN A 18 15.26 -11.05 -14.82
CA ASN A 18 16.26 -10.78 -15.85
C ASN A 18 15.78 -11.13 -17.26
N CYS A 19 14.92 -12.15 -17.41
CA CYS A 19 14.30 -12.48 -18.70
C CYS A 19 13.52 -11.30 -19.28
N TYR A 20 12.90 -10.47 -18.41
CA TYR A 20 12.25 -9.24 -18.86
C TYR A 20 13.25 -8.22 -19.39
N ALA A 21 14.41 -8.08 -18.76
CA ALA A 21 15.46 -7.16 -19.22
C ALA A 21 16.14 -7.64 -20.52
N GLU A 22 16.17 -8.95 -20.77
CA GLU A 22 16.68 -9.53 -22.02
C GLU A 22 15.74 -9.29 -23.21
N GLU A 23 14.42 -9.23 -22.96
CA GLU A 23 13.39 -9.08 -24.01
C GLU A 23 12.92 -7.63 -24.19
N ALA A 24 12.94 -6.81 -23.14
CA ALA A 24 12.50 -5.42 -23.19
C ALA A 24 13.60 -4.46 -23.68
N THR A 25 13.20 -3.41 -24.40
CA THR A 25 14.14 -2.38 -24.87
C THR A 25 14.40 -1.32 -23.79
N GLY A 26 15.68 -0.96 -23.59
CA GLY A 26 16.07 0.12 -22.68
C GLY A 26 15.98 -0.24 -21.19
N VAL A 27 16.00 -1.54 -20.87
CA VAL A 27 15.94 -2.04 -19.49
C VAL A 27 17.31 -2.53 -19.07
N THR A 28 17.74 -2.18 -17.86
CA THR A 28 18.97 -2.69 -17.25
C THR A 28 18.60 -3.54 -16.04
N PHE A 29 19.18 -4.74 -15.96
CA PHE A 29 19.03 -5.62 -14.81
C PHE A 29 20.20 -5.43 -13.84
N HIS A 30 19.89 -5.22 -12.56
CA HIS A 30 20.85 -5.05 -11.49
C HIS A 30 20.78 -6.23 -10.51
N THR A 31 21.93 -6.74 -10.09
CA THR A 31 22.06 -7.78 -9.05
C THR A 31 22.75 -7.26 -7.79
N ASP A 32 23.43 -6.12 -7.91
CA ASP A 32 24.07 -5.35 -6.86
C ASP A 32 23.22 -4.14 -6.45
N GLY A 33 23.54 -3.57 -5.28
CA GLY A 33 22.81 -2.43 -4.72
C GLY A 33 21.40 -2.78 -4.25
N SER A 34 20.55 -1.77 -4.19
CA SER A 34 19.17 -1.85 -3.74
C SER A 34 18.24 -1.16 -4.73
N ILE A 35 17.01 -1.66 -4.88
CA ILE A 35 15.98 -0.98 -5.69
C ILE A 35 15.66 0.43 -5.15
N TRP A 36 15.97 0.66 -3.88
CA TRP A 36 15.75 1.93 -3.18
C TRP A 36 16.82 3.00 -3.48
N ASP A 37 17.83 2.66 -4.27
CA ASP A 37 18.89 3.60 -4.68
C ASP A 37 18.47 4.51 -5.85
N LEU A 38 17.27 4.29 -6.42
CA LEU A 38 16.75 5.04 -7.56
C LEU A 38 16.16 6.40 -7.14
N GLU A 39 16.28 7.40 -8.02
CA GLU A 39 15.56 8.67 -7.91
C GLU A 39 14.08 8.48 -8.25
N ALA A 40 13.19 8.99 -7.39
CA ALA A 40 11.76 8.91 -7.58
C ALA A 40 11.03 9.94 -6.73
N ASP A 41 9.81 10.30 -7.14
CA ASP A 41 8.91 11.12 -6.30
C ASP A 41 8.05 10.26 -5.35
N VAL A 42 7.78 9.01 -5.74
CA VAL A 42 6.86 8.08 -5.08
C VAL A 42 7.47 6.69 -4.99
N ALA A 43 7.43 6.07 -3.81
CA ALA A 43 7.85 4.69 -3.59
C ALA A 43 6.69 3.79 -3.14
N LEU A 44 6.56 2.62 -3.77
CA LEU A 44 5.47 1.66 -3.52
C LEU A 44 6.06 0.27 -3.17
N PRO A 45 6.44 0.01 -1.91
CA PRO A 45 6.95 -1.31 -1.50
C PRO A 45 5.82 -2.35 -1.45
N CYS A 46 5.95 -3.39 -2.28
CA CYS A 46 4.87 -4.33 -2.62
C CYS A 46 5.32 -5.80 -2.62
N ALA A 47 6.50 -6.14 -2.10
CA ALA A 47 7.05 -7.49 -2.18
C ALA A 47 6.84 -8.31 -0.90
N THR A 48 7.41 -7.88 0.23
CA THR A 48 7.40 -8.65 1.48
C THR A 48 7.61 -7.76 2.70
N GLN A 49 7.44 -8.32 3.90
CA GLN A 49 7.70 -7.60 5.13
C GLN A 49 9.19 -7.23 5.27
N ASN A 50 9.47 -6.07 5.88
CA ASN A 50 10.81 -5.56 6.17
C ASN A 50 11.75 -5.44 4.93
N GLU A 51 11.20 -5.25 3.72
CA GLU A 51 12.01 -5.01 2.52
C GLU A 51 12.66 -3.60 2.48
N LEU A 52 12.11 -2.65 3.25
CA LEU A 52 12.57 -1.26 3.32
C LEU A 52 13.06 -0.94 4.74
N ASN A 53 14.38 -0.85 4.90
CA ASN A 53 15.04 -0.55 6.16
C ASN A 53 15.36 0.96 6.33
N GLY A 54 15.88 1.36 7.49
CA GLY A 54 16.20 2.78 7.76
C GLY A 54 17.26 3.39 6.84
N ASP A 55 18.23 2.60 6.34
CA ASP A 55 19.23 3.08 5.37
C ASP A 55 18.56 3.35 4.01
N HIS A 56 17.74 2.41 3.53
CA HIS A 56 16.94 2.59 2.32
C HIS A 56 16.03 3.81 2.41
N ALA A 57 15.39 4.03 3.55
CA ALA A 57 14.52 5.18 3.77
C ALA A 57 15.27 6.52 3.70
N ARG A 58 16.52 6.56 4.20
CA ARG A 58 17.39 7.75 4.09
C ARG A 58 17.76 8.01 2.63
N THR A 59 18.19 6.97 1.91
CA THR A 59 18.52 7.07 0.49
C THR A 59 17.33 7.58 -0.32
N LEU A 60 16.13 7.03 -0.11
CA LEU A 60 14.91 7.48 -0.79
C LEU A 60 14.60 8.95 -0.51
N ALA A 61 14.73 9.38 0.75
CA ALA A 61 14.51 10.77 1.11
C ALA A 61 15.52 11.72 0.44
N ASP A 62 16.79 11.34 0.43
CA ASP A 62 17.86 12.11 -0.20
C ASP A 62 17.69 12.15 -1.74
N ASN A 63 17.09 11.10 -2.32
CA ASN A 63 16.77 10.96 -3.75
C ASN A 63 15.42 11.60 -4.16
N GLY A 64 14.80 12.40 -3.28
CA GLY A 64 13.64 13.23 -3.63
C GLY A 64 12.27 12.57 -3.47
N VAL A 65 12.19 11.39 -2.84
CA VAL A 65 10.91 10.73 -2.55
C VAL A 65 10.11 11.58 -1.58
N ARG A 66 8.87 11.90 -1.96
CA ARG A 66 7.92 12.69 -1.15
C ARG A 66 6.74 11.88 -0.63
N PHE A 67 6.45 10.74 -1.27
CA PHE A 67 5.33 9.88 -0.93
C PHE A 67 5.75 8.42 -0.87
N VAL A 68 5.37 7.73 0.19
CA VAL A 68 5.55 6.28 0.34
C VAL A 68 4.19 5.66 0.63
N SER A 69 3.80 4.62 -0.11
CA SER A 69 2.53 3.92 0.11
C SER A 69 2.73 2.42 0.05
N GLU A 70 2.51 1.74 1.18
CA GLU A 70 2.80 0.32 1.32
C GLU A 70 1.75 -0.55 0.62
N GLY A 71 2.18 -1.36 -0.35
CA GLY A 71 1.36 -2.41 -0.96
C GLY A 71 1.47 -3.75 -0.25
N ALA A 72 2.65 -4.08 0.30
CA ALA A 72 2.85 -5.28 1.10
C ALA A 72 2.35 -5.11 2.55
N ASN A 73 2.34 -6.20 3.31
CA ASN A 73 2.02 -6.16 4.75
C ASN A 73 3.29 -5.88 5.55
N MET A 74 3.40 -4.67 6.10
CA MET A 74 4.56 -4.20 6.89
C MET A 74 5.91 -4.27 6.13
N PRO A 75 6.02 -3.72 4.91
CA PRO A 75 7.28 -3.70 4.18
C PRO A 75 8.32 -2.78 4.81
N SER A 76 7.91 -1.68 5.45
CA SER A 76 8.83 -0.75 6.09
C SER A 76 9.11 -1.17 7.52
N THR A 77 10.40 -1.23 7.87
CA THR A 77 10.84 -1.40 9.26
C THR A 77 10.45 -0.20 10.13
N PRO A 78 10.40 -0.33 11.47
CA PRO A 78 10.17 0.80 12.37
C PRO A 78 11.15 1.95 12.12
N GLU A 79 12.42 1.65 11.87
CA GLU A 79 13.46 2.64 11.60
C GLU A 79 13.19 3.42 10.30
N ALA A 80 12.67 2.75 9.27
CA ALA A 80 12.28 3.40 8.02
C ALA A 80 11.11 4.38 8.21
N ILE A 81 10.09 3.97 8.97
CA ILE A 81 8.91 4.79 9.27
C ILE A 81 9.33 6.07 10.02
N GLU A 82 10.26 5.93 10.97
CA GLU A 82 10.82 7.07 11.71
C GLU A 82 11.55 8.04 10.78
N VAL A 83 12.39 7.54 9.87
CA VAL A 83 13.05 8.38 8.86
C VAL A 83 12.03 9.13 8.00
N PHE A 84 10.99 8.47 7.50
CA PHE A 84 9.96 9.13 6.70
C PHE A 84 9.26 10.25 7.49
N ARG A 85 8.95 10.00 8.76
CA ARG A 85 8.34 11.00 9.65
C ARG A 85 9.25 12.21 9.87
N GLU A 86 10.52 11.97 10.19
CA GLU A 86 11.51 13.03 10.43
C GLU A 86 11.80 13.87 9.17
N ARG A 87 11.77 13.23 7.99
CA ARG A 87 11.99 13.87 6.69
C ARG A 87 10.74 14.54 6.11
N GLY A 88 9.59 14.45 6.78
CA GLY A 88 8.33 15.03 6.29
C GLY A 88 7.78 14.33 5.05
N ILE A 89 8.12 13.05 4.85
CA ILE A 89 7.62 12.22 3.75
C ILE A 89 6.22 11.74 4.09
N HIS A 90 5.28 11.91 3.16
CA HIS A 90 3.91 11.43 3.35
C HIS A 90 3.86 9.91 3.26
N PHE A 91 3.63 9.26 4.40
CA PHE A 91 3.64 7.80 4.51
C PHE A 91 2.22 7.24 4.69
N ALA A 92 1.75 6.45 3.72
CA ALA A 92 0.49 5.73 3.78
C ALA A 92 0.72 4.28 4.25
N PRO A 93 0.22 3.88 5.44
CA PRO A 93 0.48 2.56 6.01
C PRO A 93 -0.26 1.44 5.26
N GLY A 94 0.33 0.25 5.23
CA GLY A 94 -0.20 -0.90 4.48
C GLY A 94 -1.65 -1.23 4.82
N LYS A 95 -2.01 -1.19 6.11
CA LYS A 95 -3.38 -1.43 6.61
C LYS A 95 -4.47 -0.54 5.96
N ALA A 96 -4.08 0.60 5.39
CA ALA A 96 -4.96 1.51 4.68
C ALA A 96 -4.72 1.43 3.16
N ALA A 97 -3.46 1.50 2.72
CA ALA A 97 -3.08 1.56 1.31
C ALA A 97 -3.41 0.28 0.54
N ASN A 98 -3.18 -0.90 1.13
CA ASN A 98 -3.41 -2.19 0.48
C ASN A 98 -4.80 -2.80 0.77
N ALA A 99 -5.65 -2.09 1.52
CA ALA A 99 -6.97 -2.54 1.94
C ALA A 99 -7.94 -2.80 0.77
N GLY A 100 -7.58 -2.38 -0.45
CA GLY A 100 -8.35 -2.62 -1.66
C GLY A 100 -8.63 -4.10 -1.93
N GLY A 101 -7.68 -5.00 -1.63
CA GLY A 101 -7.89 -6.44 -1.80
C GLY A 101 -9.05 -6.96 -0.94
N VAL A 102 -9.01 -6.66 0.36
CA VAL A 102 -10.07 -7.05 1.31
C VAL A 102 -11.39 -6.34 1.00
N ALA A 103 -11.35 -5.08 0.56
CA ALA A 103 -12.53 -4.34 0.15
C ALA A 103 -13.23 -5.02 -1.04
N THR A 104 -12.49 -5.43 -2.06
CA THR A 104 -13.03 -6.15 -3.21
C THR A 104 -13.57 -7.53 -2.82
N SER A 105 -12.92 -8.26 -1.90
CA SER A 105 -13.48 -9.50 -1.34
C SER A 105 -14.82 -9.28 -0.63
N ALA A 106 -14.98 -8.17 0.10
CA ALA A 106 -16.27 -7.83 0.70
C ALA A 106 -17.35 -7.48 -0.35
N LEU A 107 -16.96 -6.85 -1.47
CA LEU A 107 -17.86 -6.61 -2.61
C LEU A 107 -18.26 -7.92 -3.31
N GLU A 108 -17.35 -8.89 -3.42
CA GLU A 108 -17.63 -10.24 -3.91
C GLU A 108 -18.65 -10.95 -3.00
N MET A 109 -18.46 -10.90 -1.67
CA MET A 109 -19.44 -11.43 -0.72
C MET A 109 -20.82 -10.78 -0.87
N GLN A 110 -20.86 -9.45 -1.13
CA GLN A 110 -22.11 -8.74 -1.37
C GLN A 110 -22.81 -9.25 -2.64
N GLN A 111 -22.09 -9.39 -3.74
CA GLN A 111 -22.61 -9.92 -5.01
C GLN A 111 -23.18 -11.34 -4.84
N ASN A 112 -22.44 -12.21 -4.13
CA ASN A 112 -22.88 -13.57 -3.84
C ASN A 112 -24.17 -13.62 -2.99
N ALA A 113 -24.27 -12.76 -1.95
CA ALA A 113 -25.45 -12.69 -1.11
C ALA A 113 -26.69 -12.18 -1.86
N SER A 114 -26.51 -11.28 -2.85
CA SER A 114 -27.60 -10.78 -3.70
C SER A 114 -27.83 -11.61 -4.96
N ARG A 115 -27.01 -12.63 -5.24
CA ARG A 115 -26.98 -13.40 -6.50
C ARG A 115 -26.89 -12.48 -7.73
N ASP A 116 -26.07 -11.45 -7.61
CA ASP A 116 -25.86 -10.44 -8.64
C ASP A 116 -24.44 -10.54 -9.18
N SER A 117 -24.22 -10.02 -10.39
CA SER A 117 -22.90 -9.94 -11.01
C SER A 117 -22.73 -8.55 -11.58
N TRP A 118 -21.76 -7.81 -11.07
CA TRP A 118 -21.54 -6.44 -11.47
C TRP A 118 -20.55 -6.33 -12.62
N SER A 119 -20.66 -5.25 -13.40
CA SER A 119 -19.63 -4.90 -14.37
C SER A 119 -18.32 -4.52 -13.67
N PHE A 120 -17.24 -4.56 -14.43
CA PHE A 120 -15.93 -4.11 -13.97
C PHE A 120 -15.98 -2.65 -13.50
N GLU A 121 -16.58 -1.75 -14.29
CA GLU A 121 -16.67 -0.31 -14.01
C GLU A 121 -17.45 -0.04 -12.73
N TYR A 122 -18.52 -0.80 -12.49
CA TYR A 122 -19.30 -0.65 -11.27
C TYR A 122 -18.50 -1.06 -10.04
N THR A 123 -17.79 -2.19 -10.11
CA THR A 123 -16.93 -2.68 -9.03
C THR A 123 -15.78 -1.71 -8.76
N ASP A 124 -15.10 -1.25 -9.81
CA ASP A 124 -14.00 -0.28 -9.72
C ASP A 124 -14.46 1.06 -9.11
N GLN A 125 -15.62 1.58 -9.52
CA GLN A 125 -16.17 2.80 -8.93
C GLN A 125 -16.44 2.64 -7.42
N ARG A 126 -16.91 1.46 -6.99
CA ARG A 126 -17.13 1.18 -5.56
C ARG A 126 -15.82 1.05 -4.81
N LEU A 127 -14.83 0.38 -5.37
CA LEU A 127 -13.48 0.29 -4.81
C LEU A 127 -12.87 1.69 -4.63
N HIS A 128 -12.94 2.54 -5.65
CA HIS A 128 -12.45 3.93 -5.59
C HIS A 128 -13.10 4.73 -4.46
N LYS A 129 -14.43 4.60 -4.29
CA LYS A 129 -15.18 5.24 -3.19
C LYS A 129 -14.73 4.72 -1.82
N ILE A 130 -14.45 3.41 -1.70
CA ILE A 130 -13.97 2.80 -0.45
C ILE A 130 -12.57 3.33 -0.11
N MET A 131 -11.63 3.30 -1.05
CA MET A 131 -10.26 3.78 -0.82
C MET A 131 -10.24 5.27 -0.46
N SER A 132 -11.05 6.08 -1.15
CA SER A 132 -11.24 7.50 -0.82
C SER A 132 -11.79 7.72 0.60
N LYS A 133 -12.73 6.87 1.03
CA LYS A 133 -13.29 6.92 2.39
C LYS A 133 -12.24 6.51 3.43
N ILE A 134 -11.43 5.49 3.16
CA ILE A 134 -10.33 5.07 4.04
C ILE A 134 -9.37 6.25 4.26
N PHE A 135 -8.91 6.89 3.17
CA PHE A 135 -8.03 8.05 3.24
C PHE A 135 -8.63 9.20 4.06
N ARG A 136 -9.88 9.60 3.75
CA ARG A 136 -10.56 10.68 4.51
C ARG A 136 -10.72 10.33 5.98
N THR A 137 -11.02 9.08 6.30
CA THR A 137 -11.20 8.63 7.69
C THR A 137 -9.88 8.72 8.44
N MET A 138 -8.79 8.15 7.90
CA MET A 138 -7.49 8.20 8.57
C MET A 138 -6.97 9.64 8.70
N SER A 139 -7.10 10.47 7.65
CA SER A 139 -6.66 11.87 7.69
C SER A 139 -7.41 12.68 8.75
N ARG A 140 -8.74 12.59 8.78
CA ARG A 140 -9.55 13.30 9.78
C ARG A 140 -9.30 12.80 11.20
N THR A 141 -9.12 11.49 11.38
CA THR A 141 -8.81 10.94 12.70
C THR A 141 -7.42 11.34 13.18
N ALA A 142 -6.44 11.46 12.28
CA ALA A 142 -5.13 11.98 12.62
C ALA A 142 -5.24 13.44 13.12
N GLU A 143 -5.99 14.27 12.40
CA GLU A 143 -6.29 15.67 12.79
C GLU A 143 -7.04 15.78 14.14
N GLU A 144 -8.10 14.98 14.33
CA GLU A 144 -8.91 14.94 15.57
C GLU A 144 -8.06 14.67 16.83
N TYR A 145 -6.96 13.93 16.68
CA TYR A 145 -6.06 13.57 17.77
C TYR A 145 -4.76 14.41 17.79
N GLY A 146 -4.73 15.55 17.08
CA GLY A 146 -3.61 16.48 17.08
C GLY A 146 -2.34 15.94 16.41
N ARG A 147 -2.52 15.05 15.42
CA ARG A 147 -1.46 14.36 14.68
C ARG A 147 -1.67 14.52 13.17
N GLU A 148 -2.06 15.72 12.73
CA GLU A 148 -2.30 16.01 11.32
C GLU A 148 -1.12 15.57 10.43
N GLY A 149 -1.42 14.88 9.32
CA GLY A 149 -0.40 14.29 8.43
C GLY A 149 0.15 12.93 8.87
N ASP A 150 -0.05 12.50 10.12
CA ASP A 150 0.33 11.16 10.60
C ASP A 150 -0.78 10.13 10.30
N TYR A 151 -0.76 9.61 9.08
CA TYR A 151 -1.73 8.62 8.63
C TYR A 151 -1.57 7.26 9.34
N VAL A 152 -0.42 6.96 9.94
CA VAL A 152 -0.23 5.74 10.74
C VAL A 152 -1.09 5.80 11.98
N THR A 153 -0.99 6.90 12.72
CA THR A 153 -1.80 7.15 13.91
C THR A 153 -3.28 7.22 13.55
N GLY A 154 -3.63 7.98 12.52
CA GLY A 154 -5.01 8.09 12.04
C GLY A 154 -5.65 6.74 11.68
N ALA A 155 -4.93 5.89 10.93
CA ALA A 155 -5.42 4.57 10.54
C ALA A 155 -5.56 3.62 11.74
N ASN A 156 -4.61 3.64 12.68
CA ASN A 156 -4.66 2.82 13.89
C ASN A 156 -5.86 3.18 14.77
N ILE A 157 -6.04 4.47 15.07
CA ILE A 157 -7.14 4.94 15.93
C ILE A 157 -8.48 4.67 15.26
N ALA A 158 -8.63 4.99 13.97
CA ALA A 158 -9.90 4.79 13.26
C ALA A 158 -10.31 3.32 13.21
N GLY A 159 -9.35 2.43 12.92
CA GLY A 159 -9.58 0.98 12.92
C GLY A 159 -9.94 0.45 14.30
N PHE A 160 -9.18 0.85 15.32
CA PHE A 160 -9.39 0.42 16.70
C PHE A 160 -10.76 0.88 17.25
N LYS A 161 -11.07 2.17 17.14
CA LYS A 161 -12.30 2.77 17.69
C LYS A 161 -13.55 2.06 17.16
N LYS A 162 -13.61 1.79 15.85
CA LYS A 162 -14.74 1.08 15.24
C LYS A 162 -14.94 -0.32 15.84
N THR A 163 -13.85 -1.06 16.05
CA THR A 163 -13.92 -2.41 16.64
C THR A 163 -14.27 -2.35 18.12
N ALA A 164 -13.64 -1.45 18.88
CA ALA A 164 -13.91 -1.26 20.31
C ALA A 164 -15.36 -0.85 20.57
N ASP A 165 -15.91 0.09 19.80
CA ASP A 165 -17.31 0.52 19.91
C ASP A 165 -18.27 -0.66 19.65
N ALA A 166 -17.97 -1.50 18.66
CA ALA A 166 -18.77 -2.69 18.36
C ALA A 166 -18.68 -3.75 19.47
N MET A 167 -17.49 -3.97 20.06
CA MET A 167 -17.30 -4.88 21.19
C MET A 167 -18.08 -4.40 22.43
N LEU A 168 -18.00 -3.10 22.75
CA LEU A 168 -18.75 -2.51 23.87
C LEU A 168 -20.27 -2.68 23.69
N ALA A 169 -20.77 -2.50 22.47
CA ALA A 169 -22.19 -2.66 22.16
C ALA A 169 -22.68 -4.12 22.26
N GLN A 170 -21.79 -5.10 22.07
CA GLN A 170 -22.13 -6.53 22.16
C GLN A 170 -22.04 -7.09 23.59
N GLY A 171 -21.47 -6.34 24.54
CA GLY A 171 -21.30 -6.78 25.92
C GLY A 171 -20.19 -7.81 26.09
N VAL A 172 -20.17 -8.48 27.24
CA VAL A 172 -19.18 -9.54 27.54
C VAL A 172 -19.71 -10.86 27.00
N ILE A 173 -19.13 -11.31 25.89
CA ILE A 173 -19.44 -12.57 25.18
C ILE A 173 -18.20 -13.44 25.01
#